data_AF-A0A1M5B805-F1
#
_entry.id   AF-A0A1M5B805-F1
#
_cell.length_a   1.000
_cell.length_b   1.000
_cell.length_c   1.000
_cell.angle_alpha   90.00
_cell.angle_beta   90.00
_cell.angle_gamma   90.00
#
_symmetry.space_group_name_H-M   'P 1'
#
loop_
_entity.id
_entity.type
_entity.pdbx_description
1 polymer ?
#
loop_
_entity_poly.entity_id
_entity_poly.type
_entity_poly.pdbx_seq_one_letter_code
_entity_poly.pdbx_strand_id
1 'polypeptide(L)'
;MKNEITIPKALLGILLFGGIAVPCLVLFYLALHDLIDSLIHLPIVIEFRRGAMYGLGAGIVTLSVFLGFIVLLFHRRISVKAENRMGKGIVVGLVLTFMFPILAGFVIPKFIEDENYHRCEKAEPKYSWPIFRTHIYTDSQQDCDQLIREKIKNNEY
;
A
#
# COMPACT_ATOMS: atom_id res chain seq x y z
N MET A 1 25.29 -30.19 -3.97
CA MET A 1 25.75 -29.27 -2.90
C MET A 1 24.59 -28.38 -2.48
N LYS A 2 24.01 -28.59 -1.28
CA LYS A 2 23.11 -27.59 -0.68
C LYS A 2 24.00 -26.51 -0.08
N ASN A 3 24.05 -25.33 -0.70
CA ASN A 3 24.74 -24.19 -0.11
C ASN A 3 24.05 -23.86 1.21
N GLU A 4 24.71 -24.15 2.34
CA GLU A 4 24.21 -23.75 3.65
C GLU A 4 24.18 -22.22 3.72
N ILE A 5 23.04 -21.67 4.16
CA ILE A 5 22.89 -20.23 4.36
C ILE A 5 23.73 -19.83 5.57
N THR A 6 24.62 -18.85 5.38
CA THR A 6 25.43 -18.31 6.47
C THR A 6 24.61 -17.31 7.29
N ILE A 7 24.91 -17.19 8.58
CA ILE A 7 24.24 -16.25 9.50
C ILE A 7 24.21 -14.80 8.96
N PRO A 8 25.30 -14.25 8.38
CA PRO A 8 25.28 -12.90 7.82
C PRO A 8 24.26 -12.75 6.67
N LYS A 9 24.09 -13.78 5.83
CA LYS A 9 23.09 -13.76 4.74
C LYS A 9 21.67 -13.79 5.29
N ALA A 10 21.44 -14.56 6.35
CA ALA A 10 20.13 -14.60 7.01
C ALA A 10 19.77 -13.24 7.65
N LEU A 11 20.72 -12.62 8.36
CA LEU A 11 20.52 -11.29 8.96
C LEU A 11 20.29 -10.21 7.90
N LEU A 12 21.04 -10.24 6.80
CA LEU A 12 20.83 -9.31 5.69
C LEU A 12 19.42 -9.47 5.08
N GLY A 13 18.96 -10.71 4.89
CA GLY A 13 17.61 -10.99 4.43
C GLY A 13 16.54 -10.47 5.40
N ILE A 14 16.72 -10.70 6.70
CA ILE A 14 15.81 -10.19 7.75
C ILE A 14 15.73 -8.65 7.68
N LEU A 15 16.86 -7.97 7.63
CA LEU A 15 16.92 -6.51 7.58
C LEU A 15 16.27 -5.98 6.30
N LEU A 16 16.59 -6.56 5.15
CA LEU A 16 16.06 -6.12 3.86
C LEU A 16 14.54 -6.35 3.76
N PHE A 17 14.09 -7.59 3.95
CA PHE A 17 12.68 -7.93 3.76
C PHE A 17 11.81 -7.43 4.90
N GLY A 18 12.32 -7.40 6.14
CA GLY A 18 11.60 -6.80 7.27
C GLY A 18 11.50 -5.28 7.15
N GLY A 19 12.59 -4.63 6.73
CA GLY A 19 12.64 -3.19 6.47
C GLY A 19 11.72 -2.74 5.34
N ILE A 20 11.33 -3.63 4.42
CA ILE A 20 10.35 -3.33 3.36
C ILE A 20 8.93 -3.74 3.81
N ALA A 21 8.77 -4.93 4.41
CA ALA A 21 7.46 -5.47 4.75
C ALA A 21 6.69 -4.58 5.73
N VAL A 22 7.38 -4.10 6.79
CA VAL A 22 6.74 -3.30 7.83
C VAL A 22 6.23 -1.96 7.28
N PRO A 23 7.05 -1.12 6.59
CA PRO A 23 6.55 0.12 6.00
C PRO A 23 5.43 -0.10 4.98
N CYS A 24 5.49 -1.13 4.14
CA CYS A 24 4.41 -1.42 3.18
C CYS A 24 3.07 -1.66 3.88
N LEU A 25 3.05 -2.46 4.95
CA LEU A 25 1.84 -2.76 5.69
C LEU A 25 1.35 -1.56 6.52
N VAL A 26 2.27 -0.78 7.11
CA VAL A 26 1.93 0.42 7.87
C VAL A 26 1.32 1.49 6.98
N LEU A 27 1.94 1.78 5.83
CA LEU A 27 1.41 2.77 4.87
C LEU A 27 0.05 2.35 4.32
N PHE A 28 -0.13 1.06 4.04
CA PHE A 28 -1.43 0.52 3.65
C PHE A 28 -2.48 0.72 4.75
N TYR A 29 -2.15 0.36 6.00
CA TYR A 29 -3.07 0.48 7.13
C TYR A 29 -3.49 1.92 7.36
N LEU A 30 -2.55 2.87 7.39
CA LEU A 30 -2.85 4.28 7.59
C LEU A 30 -3.73 4.83 6.46
N ALA A 31 -3.36 4.58 5.20
CA ALA A 31 -4.15 5.05 4.07
C ALA A 31 -5.57 4.44 4.01
N LEU A 32 -5.71 3.17 4.40
CA LEU A 32 -7.01 2.53 4.48
C LEU A 32 -7.85 3.09 5.62
N HIS A 33 -7.23 3.30 6.79
CA HIS A 33 -7.89 3.90 7.95
C HIS A 33 -8.40 5.30 7.62
N ASP A 34 -7.55 6.16 7.06
CA ASP A 34 -7.90 7.53 6.69
C ASP A 34 -9.03 7.55 5.64
N LEU A 35 -9.00 6.62 4.69
CA LEU A 35 -10.05 6.48 3.68
C LEU A 35 -11.37 6.04 4.33
N ILE A 36 -11.37 5.00 5.17
CA ILE A 36 -12.58 4.53 5.85
C ILE A 36 -13.18 5.63 6.72
N ASP A 37 -12.33 6.32 7.48
CA ASP A 37 -12.76 7.43 8.34
C ASP A 37 -13.40 8.55 7.52
N SER A 38 -12.80 8.89 6.37
CA SER A 38 -13.33 9.88 5.44
C SER A 38 -14.65 9.43 4.79
N LEU A 39 -14.81 8.14 4.48
CA LEU A 39 -16.06 7.61 3.93
C LEU A 39 -17.20 7.55 4.95
N ILE A 40 -16.89 7.48 6.25
CA ILE A 40 -17.89 7.48 7.33
C ILE A 40 -18.31 8.91 7.68
N HIS A 41 -17.34 9.83 7.80
CA HIS A 41 -17.59 11.19 8.27
C HIS A 41 -17.89 12.19 7.14
N LEU A 42 -17.64 11.81 5.88
CA LEU A 42 -17.86 12.63 4.69
C LEU A 42 -17.31 14.07 4.86
N PRO A 43 -16.00 14.23 5.09
CA PRO A 43 -15.37 15.54 5.19
C PRO A 43 -15.29 16.21 3.82
N ILE A 44 -15.21 17.55 3.80
CA ILE A 44 -15.12 18.41 2.59
C ILE A 44 -14.09 17.88 1.56
N VAL A 45 -13.00 17.27 2.03
CA VAL A 45 -11.95 16.69 1.18
C VAL A 45 -11.74 15.22 1.53
N ILE A 46 -11.86 14.34 0.53
CA ILE A 46 -11.56 12.92 0.64
C ILE A 46 -10.30 12.60 -0.18
N GLU A 47 -9.27 12.08 0.49
CA GLU A 47 -8.05 11.61 -0.17
C GLU A 47 -8.06 10.09 -0.36
N PHE A 48 -8.03 9.65 -1.62
CA PHE A 48 -7.84 8.25 -1.96
C PHE A 48 -6.41 7.98 -2.45
N ARG A 49 -5.57 7.50 -1.53
CA ARG A 49 -4.17 7.13 -1.79
C ARG A 49 -4.08 5.75 -2.46
N ARG A 50 -4.41 5.68 -3.75
CA ARG A 50 -4.40 4.42 -4.54
C ARG A 50 -3.08 3.67 -4.43
N GLY A 51 -1.96 4.40 -4.37
CA GLY A 51 -0.64 3.78 -4.25
C GLY A 51 -0.43 2.95 -3.00
N ALA A 52 -0.95 3.39 -1.86
CA ALA A 52 -0.85 2.66 -0.60
C ALA A 52 -1.57 1.30 -0.65
N MET A 53 -2.55 1.13 -1.55
CA MET A 53 -3.28 -0.12 -1.73
C MET A 53 -2.40 -1.26 -2.29
N TYR A 54 -1.32 -0.93 -3.01
CA TYR A 54 -0.30 -1.92 -3.39
C TYR A 54 0.48 -2.47 -2.19
N GLY A 55 0.54 -1.70 -1.09
CA GLY A 55 1.27 -2.05 0.13
C GLY A 55 0.76 -3.31 0.81
N LEU A 56 -0.53 -3.66 0.69
CA LEU A 56 -1.07 -4.90 1.23
C LEU A 56 -0.41 -6.12 0.59
N GLY A 57 -0.49 -6.23 -0.74
CA GLY A 57 0.06 -7.37 -1.47
C GLY A 57 1.58 -7.43 -1.37
N ALA A 58 2.25 -6.30 -1.60
CA ALA A 58 3.71 -6.21 -1.50
C ALA A 58 4.21 -6.54 -0.08
N GLY A 59 3.50 -6.05 0.93
CA GLY A 59 3.75 -6.37 2.34
C GLY A 59 3.62 -7.86 2.64
N ILE A 60 2.58 -8.53 2.14
CA ILE A 60 2.40 -9.98 2.33
C ILE A 60 3.51 -10.79 1.65
N VAL A 61 3.91 -10.43 0.41
CA VAL A 61 5.00 -11.11 -0.30
C VAL A 61 6.31 -10.99 0.49
N THR A 62 6.68 -9.76 0.85
CA THR A 62 7.93 -9.46 1.55
C THR A 62 7.94 -10.03 2.96
N LEU A 63 6.81 -10.01 3.67
CA LEU A 63 6.65 -10.65 4.98
C LEU A 63 6.82 -12.17 4.90
N SER A 64 6.28 -12.80 3.85
CA SER A 64 6.42 -14.25 3.63
C SER A 64 7.90 -14.64 3.46
N VAL A 65 8.67 -13.84 2.72
CA VAL A 65 10.12 -14.04 2.55
C VAL A 65 10.88 -13.75 3.84
N PHE A 66 10.54 -12.66 4.54
CA PHE A 66 11.11 -12.29 5.84
C PHE A 66 10.98 -13.43 6.86
N LEU A 67 9.80 -14.01 7.00
CA LEU A 67 9.56 -15.15 7.89
C LEU A 67 10.41 -16.37 7.52
N GLY A 68 10.70 -16.56 6.23
CA GLY A 68 11.64 -17.57 5.76
C GLY A 68 13.05 -17.41 6.31
N PHE A 69 13.58 -16.19 6.25
CA PHE A 69 14.90 -15.89 6.81
C PHE A 69 14.94 -16.00 8.34
N ILE A 70 13.85 -15.65 9.02
CA ILE A 70 13.69 -15.88 10.46
C ILE A 70 13.77 -17.38 10.78
N VAL A 71 13.00 -18.22 10.07
CA VAL A 71 13.05 -19.68 10.27
C VAL A 71 14.44 -20.24 10.00
N LEU A 72 15.11 -19.78 8.95
CA LEU A 72 16.48 -20.19 8.61
C LEU A 72 17.50 -19.80 9.69
N LEU A 73 17.33 -18.64 10.33
CA LEU A 73 18.21 -18.20 11.41
C LEU A 73 18.14 -19.14 12.62
N PHE A 74 16.94 -19.56 13.02
CA PHE A 74 16.74 -20.39 14.22
C PHE A 74 16.91 -21.90 13.97
N HIS A 75 16.41 -22.40 12.83
CA HIS A 75 16.32 -23.84 12.59
C HIS A 75 17.33 -24.34 11.54
N ARG A 76 18.07 -23.44 10.86
CA ARG A 76 19.00 -23.72 9.75
C ARG A 76 18.43 -24.49 8.55
N ARG A 77 17.18 -24.96 8.65
CA ARG A 77 16.42 -25.70 7.65
C ARG A 77 14.97 -25.28 7.71
N ILE A 78 14.37 -25.10 6.53
CA ILE A 78 12.94 -24.85 6.40
C ILE A 78 12.23 -26.20 6.28
N SER A 79 11.19 -26.41 7.10
CA SER A 79 10.34 -27.60 6.95
C SER A 79 9.47 -27.49 5.70
N VAL A 80 9.14 -28.62 5.06
CA VAL A 80 8.25 -28.65 3.88
C VAL A 80 6.91 -27.96 4.16
N LYS A 81 6.40 -28.06 5.40
CA LYS A 81 5.17 -27.38 5.82
C LYS A 81 5.34 -25.85 5.85
N ALA A 82 6.47 -25.36 6.35
CA ALA A 82 6.77 -23.93 6.39
C ALA A 82 7.00 -23.37 4.97
N GLU A 83 7.74 -24.09 4.13
CA GLU A 83 7.97 -23.74 2.73
C GLU A 83 6.65 -23.61 1.96
N ASN A 84 5.74 -24.59 2.11
CA ASN A 84 4.43 -24.54 1.46
C ASN A 84 3.57 -23.35 1.96
N ARG A 85 3.61 -23.03 3.26
CA ARG A 85 2.91 -21.85 3.80
C ARG A 85 3.48 -20.54 3.24
N MET A 86 4.80 -20.41 3.20
CA MET A 86 5.47 -19.24 2.63
C MET A 86 5.16 -19.10 1.13
N GLY A 87 5.22 -20.20 0.38
CA GLY A 87 4.89 -20.22 -1.04
C GLY A 87 3.45 -19.75 -1.31
N LYS A 88 2.48 -20.24 -0.51
CA LYS A 88 1.10 -19.74 -0.57
C LYS A 88 1.00 -18.25 -0.24
N GLY A 89 1.72 -17.78 0.78
CA GLY A 89 1.78 -16.36 1.14
C GLY A 89 2.28 -15.49 -0.01
N ILE A 90 3.36 -15.92 -0.68
CA ILE A 90 3.91 -15.22 -1.86
C ILE A 90 2.87 -15.18 -2.99
N VAL A 91 2.24 -16.32 -3.32
CA VAL A 91 1.23 -16.39 -4.39
C VAL A 91 0.05 -15.47 -4.07
N VAL A 92 -0.50 -15.55 -2.86
CA VAL A 92 -1.62 -14.70 -2.42
C VAL A 92 -1.22 -13.22 -2.44
N GLY A 93 -0.05 -12.89 -1.91
CA GLY A 93 0.46 -11.51 -1.91
C GLY A 93 0.65 -10.95 -3.31
N LEU A 94 1.17 -11.74 -4.26
CA LEU A 94 1.30 -11.35 -5.66
C LEU A 94 -0.07 -11.08 -6.29
N VAL A 95 -1.04 -11.99 -6.10
CA VAL A 95 -2.42 -11.79 -6.58
C VAL A 95 -3.01 -10.51 -6.01
N LEU A 96 -2.89 -10.28 -4.69
CA LEU A 96 -3.40 -9.08 -4.03
C LEU A 96 -2.71 -7.80 -4.50
N THR A 97 -1.42 -7.85 -4.81
CA THR A 97 -0.64 -6.68 -5.28
C THR A 97 -1.24 -6.10 -6.56
N PHE A 98 -1.78 -6.94 -7.43
CA PHE A 98 -2.42 -6.50 -8.67
C PHE A 98 -3.93 -6.31 -8.51
N MET A 99 -4.63 -7.29 -7.93
CA MET A 99 -6.09 -7.29 -7.88
C MET A 99 -6.65 -6.18 -6.97
N PHE A 100 -6.08 -6.02 -5.78
CA PHE A 100 -6.62 -5.12 -4.78
C PHE A 100 -6.61 -3.63 -5.21
N PRO A 101 -5.51 -3.04 -5.70
CA PRO A 101 -5.50 -1.64 -6.15
C PRO A 101 -6.29 -1.40 -7.44
N ILE A 102 -6.50 -2.44 -8.27
CA ILE A 102 -7.39 -2.35 -9.43
C ILE A 102 -8.83 -2.23 -8.95
N LEU A 103 -9.28 -3.16 -8.10
CA LEU A 103 -10.64 -3.14 -7.56
C LEU A 103 -10.92 -1.86 -6.78
N ALA A 104 -10.02 -1.45 -5.89
CA ALA A 104 -10.15 -0.20 -5.14
C ALA A 104 -10.25 1.02 -6.09
N GLY A 105 -9.49 1.01 -7.19
CA GLY A 105 -9.54 2.07 -8.21
C GLY A 105 -10.86 2.18 -8.98
N PHE A 106 -11.75 1.19 -8.90
CA PHE A 106 -13.09 1.27 -9.49
C PHE A 106 -14.18 1.46 -8.43
N VAL A 107 -14.06 0.75 -7.30
CA VAL A 107 -15.09 0.74 -6.25
C VAL A 107 -15.09 2.05 -5.48
N ILE A 108 -13.92 2.56 -5.07
CA ILE A 108 -13.83 3.74 -4.22
C ILE A 108 -14.31 5.01 -4.94
N PRO A 109 -13.87 5.31 -6.19
CA PRO A 109 -14.38 6.49 -6.90
C PRO A 109 -15.89 6.46 -7.08
N LYS A 110 -16.45 5.29 -7.44
CA LYS A 110 -17.90 5.15 -7.62
C LYS A 110 -18.65 5.43 -6.33
N PHE A 111 -18.18 4.88 -5.21
CA PHE A 111 -18.80 5.11 -3.90
C PHE A 111 -18.75 6.60 -3.51
N ILE A 112 -17.63 7.27 -3.77
CA ILE A 112 -17.48 8.70 -3.47
C ILE A 112 -18.36 9.57 -4.38
N GLU A 113 -18.45 9.24 -5.66
CA GLU A 113 -19.30 9.93 -6.64
C GLU A 113 -20.80 9.77 -6.31
N ASP A 114 -21.22 8.60 -5.80
CA ASP A 114 -22.59 8.35 -5.33
C ASP A 114 -22.98 9.26 -4.14
N GLU A 115 -22.00 9.76 -3.37
CA GLU A 115 -22.16 10.73 -2.27
C GLU A 115 -22.05 12.20 -2.73
N ASN A 116 -22.11 12.47 -4.04
CA ASN A 116 -22.02 13.80 -4.68
C ASN A 116 -20.65 14.50 -4.59
N TYR A 117 -19.57 13.76 -4.33
CA TYR A 117 -18.23 14.31 -4.40
C TYR A 117 -17.70 14.32 -5.84
N HIS A 118 -16.92 15.35 -6.17
CA HIS A 118 -16.29 15.53 -7.47
C HIS A 118 -14.77 15.45 -7.39
N ARG A 119 -14.14 14.88 -8.40
CA ARG A 119 -12.69 14.70 -8.44
C ARG A 119 -11.97 16.01 -8.78
N CYS A 120 -11.09 16.46 -7.89
CA CYS A 120 -10.29 17.68 -8.02
C CYS A 120 -8.90 17.37 -8.61
N GLU A 121 -8.84 17.02 -9.91
CA GLU A 121 -7.60 16.55 -10.56
C GLU A 121 -6.44 17.55 -10.49
N LYS A 122 -6.74 18.85 -10.45
CA LYS A 122 -5.72 19.91 -10.40
C LYS A 122 -5.01 20.00 -9.04
N ALA A 123 -5.65 19.53 -7.96
CA ALA A 123 -5.06 19.48 -6.62
C ALA A 123 -4.28 18.17 -6.38
N GLU A 124 -4.38 17.19 -7.28
CA GLU A 124 -3.69 15.90 -7.15
C GLU A 124 -2.17 16.08 -7.38
N PRO A 125 -1.32 15.46 -6.55
CA PRO A 125 0.13 15.50 -6.74
C PRO A 125 0.52 14.78 -8.03
N LYS A 126 1.37 15.42 -8.84
CA LYS A 126 1.78 14.92 -10.16
C LYS A 126 2.98 13.98 -10.05
N TYR A 127 2.74 12.78 -9.55
CA TYR A 127 3.77 11.74 -9.58
C TYR A 127 3.89 11.13 -10.98
N SER A 128 5.13 10.90 -11.41
CA SER A 128 5.44 10.28 -12.71
C SER A 128 5.00 8.82 -12.80
N TRP A 129 4.91 8.12 -11.65
CA TRP A 129 4.54 6.71 -11.61
C TRP A 129 3.06 6.50 -11.20
N PRO A 130 2.26 5.74 -11.98
CA PRO A 130 0.83 5.55 -11.71
C PRO A 130 0.52 4.95 -10.33
N ILE A 131 1.45 4.17 -9.78
CA ILE A 131 1.28 3.54 -8.46
C ILE A 131 1.47 4.51 -7.30
N PHE A 132 1.87 5.77 -7.52
CA PHE A 132 1.97 6.76 -6.45
C PHE A 132 0.84 7.79 -6.52
N ARG A 133 -0.14 7.58 -7.39
CA ARG A 133 -1.26 8.51 -7.53
C ARG A 133 -2.13 8.53 -6.27
N THR A 134 -2.45 9.74 -5.86
CA THR A 134 -3.46 10.06 -4.87
C THR A 134 -4.58 10.80 -5.59
N HIS A 135 -5.80 10.32 -5.41
CA HIS A 135 -6.99 10.97 -5.94
C HIS A 135 -7.61 11.83 -4.86
N ILE A 136 -8.03 13.04 -5.23
CA ILE A 136 -8.61 14.00 -4.29
C ILE A 136 -10.03 14.31 -4.75
N TYR A 137 -10.97 14.20 -3.83
CA TYR A 137 -12.38 14.45 -4.07
C TYR A 137 -12.87 15.55 -3.14
N THR A 138 -13.72 16.44 -3.63
CA THR A 138 -14.34 17.52 -2.87
C THR A 138 -15.84 17.57 -3.10
N ASP A 139 -16.60 18.05 -2.12
CA ASP A 139 -18.06 18.20 -2.21
C ASP A 139 -18.50 19.33 -3.15
N SER A 140 -17.66 20.37 -3.33
CA SER A 140 -17.94 21.49 -4.22
C SER A 140 -16.75 21.91 -5.08
N GLN A 141 -17.06 22.62 -6.17
CA GLN A 141 -16.05 23.24 -7.03
C GLN A 141 -15.29 24.37 -6.31
N GLN A 142 -15.95 25.06 -5.36
CA GLN A 142 -15.34 26.15 -4.61
C GLN A 142 -14.25 25.61 -3.66
N ASP A 143 -14.50 24.47 -3.03
CA ASP A 143 -13.56 23.80 -2.15
C ASP A 143 -12.37 23.23 -2.92
N CYS A 144 -12.60 22.69 -4.13
CA CYS A 144 -11.51 22.30 -5.03
C CYS A 144 -10.62 23.51 -5.39
N ASP A 145 -11.21 24.65 -5.74
CA ASP A 145 -10.45 25.85 -6.08
C ASP A 145 -9.67 26.41 -4.87
N GLN A 146 -10.25 26.33 -3.66
CA GLN A 146 -9.56 26.71 -2.43
C GLN A 146 -8.36 25.78 -2.15
N LEU A 147 -8.56 24.47 -2.25
CA LEU A 147 -7.51 23.48 -2.03
C LEU A 147 -6.35 23.65 -3.01
N ILE A 148 -6.64 23.94 -4.29
CA ILE A 148 -5.63 24.26 -5.30
C ILE A 148 -4.80 25.47 -4.87
N ARG A 149 -5.45 26.55 -4.42
CA ARG A 149 -4.77 27.77 -3.96
C ARG A 149 -3.88 27.51 -2.75
N GLU A 150 -4.36 26.74 -1.78
CA GLU A 150 -3.61 26.38 -0.57
C GLU A 150 -2.35 25.58 -0.92
N LYS A 151 -2.47 24.55 -1.78
CA LYS A 151 -1.30 23.79 -2.25
C LYS A 151 -0.30 24.64 -3.02
N ILE A 152 -0.75 25.65 -3.77
CA ILE A 152 0.16 26.55 -4.52
C ILE A 152 0.94 27.40 -3.53
N LYS A 153 0.26 27.93 -2.52
CA LYS A 153 0.88 28.74 -1.47
C LYS A 153 1.93 27.94 -0.67
N ASN A 154 1.68 26.65 -0.44
CA ASN A 154 2.55 25.78 0.33
C ASN A 154 3.67 25.10 -0.49
N ASN A 155 3.75 25.33 -1.81
CA ASN A 155 4.68 24.64 -2.72
C ASN A 155 4.56 23.10 -2.69
N GLU A 156 3.35 22.55 -2.57
CA GLU A 156 3.11 21.11 -2.45
C GLU A 156 2.84 20.41 -3.81
N TYR A 157 3.43 20.91 -4.90
CA TYR A 157 3.31 20.36 -6.26
C TYR A 157 4.54 19.59 -6.72
#